data_AF-W2SLA7-F1
#
_entry.id   AF-W2SLA7-F1
#
_cell.length_a   1.000
_cell.length_b   1.000
_cell.length_c   1.000
_cell.angle_alpha   90.00
_cell.angle_beta   90.00
_cell.angle_gamma   90.00
#
_symmetry.space_group_name_H-M   'P 1'
#
loop_
_entity.id
_entity.type
_entity.pdbx_description
1 polymer ?
#
loop_
_entity_poly.entity_id
_entity_poly.type
_entity_poly.pdbx_seq_one_letter_code
_entity_poly.pdbx_strand_id
1 'polypeptide(L)'
;MQKPRKYGDVFTFWLGTIPTVHIGDYATARQEMIIKGGGYTSRYTPYMLDVKREGRGTIFSSGEFWEDHRRFNLRTLRDFGLGSNVMEERIMDELNLNTAKLDEMMVEGKTTINAGAFFDVLIGSVINRLIFSERFTEVGARKMRFQI
;
A
#
# COMPACT_ATOMS: atom_id res chain seq x y z
N MET A 1 -7.85 20.98 8.02
CA MET A 1 -8.97 20.65 7.11
C MET A 1 -10.20 21.42 7.54
N GLN A 2 -10.66 22.39 6.74
CA GLN A 2 -11.84 23.20 7.05
C GLN A 2 -13.12 22.36 6.85
N LYS A 3 -13.99 22.27 7.86
CA LYS A 3 -15.29 21.58 7.77
C LYS A 3 -16.16 22.26 6.70
N PRO A 4 -16.66 21.56 5.67
CA PRO A 4 -17.60 22.13 4.71
C PRO A 4 -19.00 22.14 5.34
N ARG A 5 -19.26 23.05 6.29
CA ARG A 5 -20.59 23.18 6.93
C ARG A 5 -21.72 23.54 5.95
N LYS A 6 -21.41 23.85 4.68
CA LYS A 6 -22.42 24.27 3.68
C LYS A 6 -23.28 23.12 3.14
N TYR A 7 -22.75 21.89 3.07
CA TYR A 7 -23.41 20.78 2.39
C TYR A 7 -23.74 19.58 3.30
N GLY A 8 -23.40 19.66 4.59
CA GLY A 8 -23.56 18.57 5.54
C GLY A 8 -22.43 17.54 5.49
N ASP A 9 -22.57 16.47 6.27
CA ASP A 9 -21.55 15.44 6.41
C ASP A 9 -21.54 14.41 5.26
N VAL A 10 -22.63 14.33 4.48
CA VAL A 10 -22.71 13.52 3.25
C VAL A 10 -22.99 14.45 2.07
N PHE A 11 -22.07 14.47 1.10
CA PHE A 11 -22.18 15.36 -0.06
C PHE A 11 -21.65 14.69 -1.33
N THR A 12 -22.10 15.18 -2.49
CA THR A 12 -21.66 14.66 -3.80
C THR A 12 -20.67 15.64 -4.43
N PHE A 13 -19.53 15.11 -4.88
CA PHE A 13 -18.55 15.81 -5.69
C PHE A 13 -18.56 15.23 -7.12
N TRP A 14 -18.54 16.11 -8.13
CA TRP A 14 -18.54 15.68 -9.53
C TRP A 14 -17.10 15.69 -10.07
N LEU A 15 -16.56 14.50 -10.33
CA LEU A 15 -15.30 14.32 -11.04
C LEU A 15 -15.58 14.27 -12.55
N GLY A 16 -15.72 15.45 -13.16
CA GLY A 16 -16.17 15.55 -14.55
C GLY A 16 -17.59 15.01 -14.68
N THR A 17 -17.76 13.91 -15.41
CA THR A 17 -19.06 13.23 -15.60
C THR A 17 -19.37 12.19 -14.51
N ILE A 18 -18.45 11.96 -13.57
CA ILE A 18 -18.56 10.90 -12.56
C ILE A 18 -19.01 11.50 -11.23
N PRO A 19 -20.24 11.25 -10.76
CA PRO A 19 -20.67 11.67 -9.43
C PRO A 19 -20.01 10.77 -8.36
N THR A 20 -19.45 11.39 -7.33
CA THR A 20 -18.78 10.70 -6.22
C THR A 20 -19.33 11.17 -4.89
N VAL A 21 -19.90 10.24 -4.13
CA VAL A 21 -20.47 10.53 -2.79
C VAL A 21 -19.36 10.45 -1.75
N HIS A 22 -19.24 11.50 -0.96
CA HIS A 22 -18.24 11.64 0.10
C HIS A 22 -18.94 11.65 1.46
N ILE A 23 -18.40 10.86 2.39
CA ILE A 23 -18.85 10.77 3.78
C ILE A 23 -17.77 11.41 4.66
N GLY A 24 -18.14 12.48 5.35
CA GLY A 24 -17.25 13.32 6.17
C GLY A 24 -17.35 13.07 7.67
N ASP A 25 -18.35 12.32 8.13
CA ASP A 25 -18.53 11.96 9.53
C ASP A 25 -18.27 10.48 9.81
N TYR A 26 -17.79 10.19 11.02
CA TYR A 26 -17.45 8.84 11.46
C TYR A 26 -18.67 7.94 11.62
N ALA A 27 -19.79 8.47 12.13
CA ALA A 27 -20.97 7.66 12.41
C ALA A 27 -21.53 7.03 11.13
N THR A 28 -21.68 7.84 10.08
CA THR A 28 -22.13 7.41 8.77
C THR A 28 -21.07 6.55 8.08
N ALA A 29 -19.78 6.90 8.16
CA ALA A 29 -18.72 6.08 7.57
C ALA A 29 -18.70 4.66 8.16
N ARG A 30 -18.85 4.53 9.48
CA ARG A 30 -18.95 3.23 10.16
C ARG A 30 -20.21 2.47 9.73
N GLN A 31 -21.35 3.15 9.65
CA GLN A 31 -22.60 2.51 9.27
C GLN A 31 -22.57 1.98 7.83
N GLU A 32 -22.07 2.77 6.88
CA GLU A 32 -22.09 2.41 5.47
C GLU A 32 -20.92 1.50 5.09
N MET A 33 -19.69 1.81 5.51
CA MET A 33 -18.49 1.05 5.08
C MET A 33 -18.26 -0.23 5.88
N ILE A 34 -18.72 -0.32 7.13
CA ILE A 34 -18.50 -1.50 7.98
C ILE A 34 -19.77 -2.32 8.12
N ILE A 35 -20.86 -1.72 8.62
CA ILE A 35 -22.10 -2.46 8.90
C ILE A 35 -22.80 -2.87 7.60
N LYS A 36 -22.94 -1.94 6.65
CA LYS A 36 -23.52 -2.20 5.32
C LYS A 36 -22.46 -2.45 4.24
N GLY A 37 -21.21 -2.73 4.63
CA GLY A 37 -20.06 -2.81 3.73
C GLY A 37 -20.21 -3.81 2.58
N GLY A 38 -21.07 -4.83 2.73
CA GLY A 38 -21.39 -5.79 1.66
C GLY A 38 -21.99 -5.17 0.40
N GLY A 39 -22.64 -4.00 0.51
CA GLY A 39 -23.13 -3.24 -0.66
C GLY A 39 -22.06 -2.42 -1.39
N TYR A 40 -20.87 -2.29 -0.80
CA TYR A 40 -19.79 -1.41 -1.28
C TYR A 40 -18.53 -2.19 -1.67
N THR A 41 -18.69 -3.41 -2.19
CA THR A 41 -17.57 -4.29 -2.56
C THR A 41 -16.95 -3.96 -3.91
N SER A 42 -17.70 -3.31 -4.79
CA SER A 42 -17.22 -2.88 -6.10
C SER A 42 -16.29 -1.68 -5.98
N ARG A 43 -15.30 -1.61 -6.87
CA ARG A 43 -14.28 -0.55 -6.88
C ARG A 43 -14.40 0.28 -8.14
N TYR A 44 -14.38 1.59 -7.96
CA TYR A 44 -14.11 2.48 -9.08
C TYR A 44 -12.63 2.35 -9.45
N THR A 45 -12.36 1.92 -10.68
CA THR A 45 -11.01 1.82 -11.22
C THR A 45 -10.87 2.80 -12.37
N PRO A 46 -10.02 3.84 -12.24
CA PRO A 46 -9.70 4.73 -13.35
C PRO A 46 -9.19 3.93 -14.55
N TYR A 47 -9.67 4.25 -15.76
CA TYR A 47 -9.32 3.54 -16.99
C TYR A 47 -7.81 3.31 -17.16
N MET A 48 -6.99 4.32 -16.89
CA MET A 48 -5.53 4.21 -16.99
C MET A 48 -4.91 3.11 -16.11
N LEU A 49 -5.53 2.80 -14.96
CA LEU A 49 -5.07 1.76 -14.04
C LEU A 49 -5.59 0.37 -14.42
N ASP A 50 -6.62 0.29 -15.26
CA ASP A 50 -7.25 -0.96 -15.69
C ASP A 50 -6.78 -1.45 -17.06
N VAL A 51 -6.37 -0.56 -17.98
CA VAL A 51 -5.96 -0.92 -19.35
C VAL A 51 -4.98 -2.08 -19.41
N LYS A 52 -4.00 -2.13 -18.49
CA LYS A 52 -3.01 -3.22 -18.45
C LYS A 52 -3.44 -4.42 -17.60
N ARG A 53 -4.45 -4.26 -16.76
CA ARG A 53 -4.88 -5.26 -15.78
C ARG A 53 -6.14 -5.99 -16.18
N GLU A 54 -6.96 -5.41 -17.05
CA GLU A 54 -8.20 -6.00 -17.58
C GLU A 54 -9.10 -6.54 -16.46
N GLY A 55 -9.31 -5.75 -15.40
CA GLY A 55 -10.10 -6.13 -14.24
C GLY A 55 -9.44 -7.15 -13.30
N ARG A 56 -8.15 -7.46 -13.48
CA ARG A 56 -7.41 -8.44 -12.66
C ARG A 56 -6.59 -7.82 -11.52
N GLY A 57 -6.14 -8.68 -10.61
CA GLY A 57 -5.39 -8.33 -9.40
C GLY A 57 -6.27 -8.30 -8.15
N THR A 58 -5.82 -7.61 -7.10
CA THR A 58 -6.53 -7.53 -5.80
C THR A 58 -6.92 -6.10 -5.40
N ILE A 59 -6.27 -5.08 -5.96
CA ILE A 59 -6.48 -3.68 -5.56
C ILE A 59 -7.63 -3.05 -6.35
N PHE A 60 -7.74 -3.33 -7.64
CA PHE A 60 -8.65 -2.67 -8.59
C PHE A 60 -9.69 -3.60 -9.25
N SER A 61 -9.69 -4.88 -8.87
CA SER A 61 -10.67 -5.86 -9.32
C SER A 61 -11.93 -5.84 -8.44
N SER A 62 -13.02 -6.42 -8.94
CA SER A 62 -14.30 -6.54 -8.22
C SER A 62 -14.97 -7.88 -8.53
N GLY A 63 -15.97 -8.25 -7.74
CA GLY A 63 -16.71 -9.50 -7.89
C GLY A 63 -15.95 -10.74 -7.42
N GLU A 64 -16.38 -11.91 -7.90
CA GLU A 64 -15.86 -13.23 -7.50
C GLU A 64 -14.34 -13.34 -7.67
N PHE A 65 -13.80 -12.84 -8.79
CA PHE A 65 -12.36 -12.83 -9.06
C PHE A 65 -11.57 -12.11 -7.95
N TRP A 66 -12.06 -10.95 -7.49
CA TRP A 66 -11.43 -10.19 -6.41
C TRP A 66 -11.52 -10.94 -5.08
N GLU A 67 -12.67 -11.55 -4.78
CA GLU A 67 -12.85 -12.31 -3.55
C GLU A 67 -11.88 -13.48 -3.45
N ASP A 68 -11.75 -14.25 -4.52
CA ASP A 68 -10.87 -15.41 -4.58
C ASP A 68 -9.39 -15.01 -4.47
N HIS A 69 -8.95 -14.01 -5.25
CA HIS A 69 -7.58 -13.51 -5.17
C HIS A 69 -7.27 -12.93 -3.79
N ARG A 70 -8.20 -12.21 -3.18
CA ARG A 70 -8.01 -11.65 -1.83
C ARG A 70 -7.86 -12.77 -0.80
N ARG A 71 -8.71 -13.80 -0.84
CA ARG A 71 -8.63 -14.94 0.09
C ARG A 71 -7.33 -15.71 -0.10
N PHE A 72 -6.95 -15.98 -1.35
CA PHE A 72 -5.68 -16.63 -1.68
C PHE A 72 -4.50 -15.82 -1.15
N ASN A 73 -4.39 -14.55 -1.52
CA ASN A 73 -3.26 -13.69 -1.12
C ASN A 73 -3.14 -13.54 0.39
N LEU A 74 -4.24 -13.33 1.12
CA LEU A 74 -4.18 -13.22 2.58
C LEU A 74 -3.73 -14.52 3.26
N ARG A 75 -4.13 -15.68 2.71
CA ARG A 75 -3.66 -16.97 3.18
C ARG A 75 -2.17 -17.14 2.91
N THR A 76 -1.74 -16.97 1.66
CA THR A 76 -0.34 -17.10 1.26
C THR A 76 0.58 -16.15 2.03
N LEU A 77 0.17 -14.90 2.24
CA LEU A 77 0.97 -13.94 3.03
C LEU A 77 1.13 -14.41 4.48
N ARG A 78 0.08 -14.98 5.09
CA ARG A 78 0.16 -15.55 6.44
C ARG A 78 1.09 -16.75 6.48
N ASP A 79 1.04 -17.62 5.46
CA ASP A 79 1.94 -18.77 5.33
C ASP A 79 3.41 -18.32 5.17
N PHE A 80 3.65 -17.17 4.55
CA PHE A 80 4.98 -16.54 4.46
C PHE A 80 5.40 -15.77 5.73
N GLY A 81 4.59 -15.78 6.78
CA GLY A 81 4.89 -15.20 8.08
C GLY A 81 4.24 -13.85 8.36
N LEU A 82 3.34 -13.34 7.51
CA LEU A 82 2.60 -12.11 7.81
C LEU A 82 1.81 -12.26 9.13
N GLY A 83 2.13 -11.41 10.09
CA GLY A 83 1.52 -11.42 11.42
C GLY A 83 2.15 -12.43 12.40
N SER A 84 3.31 -13.01 12.07
CA SER A 84 4.11 -13.84 12.98
C SER A 84 5.49 -13.23 13.25
N ASN A 85 6.20 -13.79 14.21
CA ASN A 85 7.56 -13.37 14.59
C ASN A 85 8.55 -13.49 13.41
N VAL A 86 8.30 -14.37 12.45
CA VAL A 86 9.15 -14.53 11.26
C VAL A 86 9.18 -13.24 10.42
N MET A 87 8.06 -12.51 10.33
CA MET A 87 8.04 -11.22 9.65
C MET A 87 8.83 -10.17 10.42
N GLU A 88 8.70 -10.15 11.75
CA GLU A 88 9.45 -9.24 12.61
C GLU A 88 10.95 -9.44 12.44
N GLU A 89 11.43 -10.69 12.52
CA GLU A 89 12.84 -11.03 12.30
C GLU A 89 13.34 -10.54 10.92
N ARG A 90 12.55 -10.75 9.86
CA ARG A 90 12.92 -10.27 8.52
C ARG A 90 13.00 -8.75 8.44
N ILE A 91 12.09 -8.03 9.11
CA ILE A 91 12.12 -6.56 9.16
C ILE A 91 13.35 -6.09 9.93
N MET A 92 13.62 -6.69 11.08
CA MET A 92 14.77 -6.35 11.92
C MET A 92 16.10 -6.65 11.23
N ASP A 93 16.20 -7.76 10.50
CA ASP A 93 17.36 -8.07 9.64
C ASP A 93 17.63 -6.94 8.64
N GLU A 94 16.62 -6.53 7.86
CA GLU A 94 16.80 -5.48 6.86
C GLU A 94 17.11 -4.13 7.51
N LEU A 95 16.49 -3.82 8.65
CA LEU A 95 16.77 -2.59 9.39
C LEU A 95 18.21 -2.57 9.89
N ASN A 96 18.68 -3.64 10.55
CA ASN A 96 20.03 -3.73 11.08
C ASN A 96 21.09 -3.61 9.97
N LEU A 97 20.86 -4.26 8.83
CA LEU A 97 21.74 -4.16 7.68
C LEU A 97 21.81 -2.73 7.11
N ASN A 98 20.67 -2.05 7.01
CA ASN A 98 20.64 -0.68 6.48
C ASN A 98 21.22 0.32 7.48
N THR A 99 21.02 0.14 8.78
CA THR A 99 21.64 0.97 9.82
C THR A 99 23.16 0.78 9.85
N ALA A 100 23.66 -0.44 9.72
CA ALA A 100 25.11 -0.69 9.63
C ALA A 100 25.75 0.07 8.45
N LYS A 101 25.08 0.11 7.29
CA LYS A 101 25.51 0.94 6.15
C LYS A 101 25.52 2.44 6.47
N LEU A 102 24.55 2.92 7.26
CA LEU A 102 24.54 4.32 7.68
C LEU A 102 25.74 4.63 8.57
N ASP A 103 26.07 3.74 9.50
CA ASP A 103 27.22 3.87 10.39
C ASP A 103 28.53 3.93 9.59
N GLU A 104 28.67 3.12 8.53
CA GLU A 104 29.82 3.16 7.61
C GLU A 104 29.92 4.49 6.84
N MET A 105 28.79 5.15 6.56
CA MET A 105 28.74 6.43 5.85
C MET A 105 28.92 7.64 6.78
N MET A 106 29.01 7.45 8.09
CA MET A 106 29.16 8.55 9.04
C MET A 106 30.56 9.18 8.97
N VAL A 107 30.59 10.50 8.90
CA VAL A 107 31.80 11.31 9.10
C VAL A 107 31.57 12.15 10.35
N GLU A 108 32.46 12.06 11.33
CA GLU A 108 32.34 12.73 12.64
C GLU A 108 31.03 12.38 13.39
N GLY A 109 30.56 11.14 13.26
CA GLY A 109 29.33 10.67 13.90
C GLY A 109 28.05 11.25 13.30
N LYS A 110 28.14 11.85 12.11
CA LYS A 110 27.00 12.44 11.39
C LYS A 110 26.97 11.93 9.96
N THR A 111 25.76 11.73 9.44
CA THR A 111 25.52 11.45 8.03
C THR A 111 24.25 12.16 7.58
N THR A 112 24.23 12.59 6.33
CA THR A 112 23.03 13.18 5.72
C THR A 112 22.52 12.22 4.66
N ILE A 113 21.29 11.75 4.85
CA ILE A 113 20.63 10.82 3.93
C ILE A 113 19.29 11.36 3.49
N ASN A 114 18.83 10.91 2.33
CA ASN A 114 17.44 11.07 1.94
C ASN A 114 16.62 9.98 2.62
N ALA A 115 15.83 10.37 3.64
CA ALA A 115 15.01 9.43 4.41
C ALA A 115 14.00 8.66 3.53
N GLY A 116 13.42 9.31 2.51
CA GLY A 116 12.50 8.65 1.58
C GLY A 116 13.19 7.53 0.81
N ALA A 117 14.35 7.83 0.20
CA ALA A 117 15.11 6.83 -0.54
C ALA A 117 15.61 5.68 0.33
N PHE A 118 15.98 5.98 1.59
CA PHE A 118 16.36 4.97 2.57
C PHE A 118 15.21 4.00 2.87
N PHE A 119 14.03 4.53 3.21
CA PHE A 119 12.86 3.69 3.52
C PHE A 119 12.30 2.97 2.29
N ASP A 120 12.38 3.56 1.09
CA ASP A 120 12.00 2.89 -0.16
C ASP A 120 12.79 1.58 -0.37
N VAL A 121 14.11 1.63 -0.15
CA VAL A 121 14.99 0.46 -0.29
C VAL A 121 14.69 -0.56 0.81
N LEU A 122 14.52 -0.11 2.06
CA LEU A 122 14.23 -1.00 3.19
C LEU A 122 12.89 -1.72 2.99
N ILE A 123 11.82 -0.98 2.72
CA ILE A 123 10.47 -1.54 2.52
C ILE A 123 10.46 -2.45 1.29
N GLY A 124 11.09 -2.02 0.20
CA GLY A 124 11.23 -2.81 -1.02
C GLY A 124 11.94 -4.14 -0.78
N SER A 125 13.03 -4.14 0.01
CA SER A 125 13.75 -5.37 0.36
C SER A 125 12.93 -6.33 1.21
N VAL A 126 12.17 -5.84 2.19
CA VAL A 126 11.27 -6.69 3.00
C VAL A 126 10.21 -7.36 2.12
N ILE A 127 9.55 -6.58 1.25
CA ILE A 127 8.51 -7.09 0.34
C ILE A 127 9.11 -8.09 -0.67
N ASN A 128 10.25 -7.77 -1.28
CA ASN A 128 10.88 -8.66 -2.24
C ASN A 128 11.39 -9.95 -1.61
N ARG A 129 11.93 -9.88 -0.40
CA ARG A 129 12.36 -11.07 0.34
C ARG A 129 11.17 -11.93 0.73
N LEU A 130 9.99 -11.34 0.89
CA LEU A 130 8.74 -12.08 1.11
C LEU A 130 8.27 -12.82 -0.14
N ILE A 131 8.32 -12.18 -1.32
CA ILE A 131 7.71 -12.70 -2.55
C ILE A 131 8.70 -13.55 -3.38
N PHE A 132 9.95 -13.11 -3.48
CA PHE A 132 10.97 -13.69 -4.35
C PHE A 132 12.11 -14.37 -3.58
N SER A 133 12.09 -14.31 -2.24
CA SER A 133 13.20 -14.76 -1.39
C SER A 133 14.54 -14.03 -1.66
N GLU A 134 14.50 -12.91 -2.38
CA GLU A 134 15.67 -12.08 -2.70
C GLU A 134 15.52 -10.66 -2.15
N ARG A 135 16.64 -10.05 -1.77
CA ARG A 135 16.69 -8.66 -1.29
C ARG A 135 16.79 -7.66 -2.43
N PHE A 136 16.35 -6.43 -2.19
CA PHE A 136 16.47 -5.36 -3.17
C PHE A 136 17.85 -4.71 -3.08
N THR A 137 18.64 -4.79 -4.15
CA THR A 137 19.92 -4.11 -4.24
C THR A 137 19.73 -2.65 -4.66
N GLU A 138 20.66 -1.76 -4.30
CA GLU A 138 20.62 -0.35 -4.70
C GLU A 138 20.54 -0.15 -6.23
N VAL A 139 21.09 -1.13 -6.99
CA VAL A 139 21.00 -1.20 -8.45
C VAL A 139 19.56 -1.47 -8.93
N GLY A 140 18.81 -2.33 -8.22
CA GLY A 140 17.39 -2.58 -8.47
C GLY A 140 16.51 -1.37 -8.15
N ALA A 141 16.81 -0.67 -7.03
CA ALA A 141 16.09 0.53 -6.62
C ALA A 141 16.22 1.69 -7.61
N ARG A 142 17.40 1.84 -8.20
CA ARG A 142 17.65 2.85 -9.24
C ARG A 142 16.84 2.58 -10.52
N LYS A 143 16.66 1.32 -10.91
CA LYS A 143 15.86 0.94 -12.10
C LYS A 143 14.36 1.20 -11.94
N MET A 144 13.79 1.04 -10.74
CA MET A 144 12.36 1.32 -10.51
C MET A 144 12.02 2.82 -10.53
N ARG A 145 12.94 3.71 -10.10
CA ARG A 145 12.72 5.17 -10.16
C ARG A 145 12.55 5.73 -11.58
N PHE A 146 13.04 5.03 -12.60
CA PHE A 146 12.94 5.46 -14.00
C PHE A 146 11.77 4.81 -14.77
N GLN A 147 10.94 4.01 -14.11
CA GLN A 147 9.82 3.30 -14.74
C GLN A 147 8.44 3.73 -14.23
N ILE A 148 8.38 4.79 -13.40
CA ILE A 148 7.13 5.42 -12.94
C ILE A 148 7.11 6.86 -13.44
#